data_AF-G2GPU4-F1
#
_entry.id   AF-G2GPU4-F1
#
_cell.length_a   1.000
_cell.length_b   1.000
_cell.length_c   1.000
_cell.angle_alpha   90.00
_cell.angle_beta   90.00
_cell.angle_gamma   90.00
#
_symmetry.space_group_name_H-M   'P 1'
#
loop_
_entity.id
_entity.type
_entity.pdbx_description
1 polymer ?
#
loop_
_entity_poly.entity_id
_entity_poly.type
_entity_poly.pdbx_seq_one_letter_code
_entity_poly.pdbx_strand_id
1 'polypeptide(L)'
;MTPVPQAPVLHADCIADSAGGLTFDVAAAGATDAARLVLRHREGHEEVALPLAPAAAGRLRAALPSSVALPRGHWDAWASVTAEDSDHRVAPGAMDVHPSAFRVPYATRQGNLSVECR
;
A
#
# COMPACT_ATOMS: atom_id res chain seq x y z
N MET A 1 -10.02 16.19 -28.97
CA MET A 1 -9.25 16.02 -27.71
C MET A 1 -9.74 14.75 -27.07
N THR A 2 -9.02 13.66 -27.22
CA THR A 2 -9.31 12.39 -26.52
C THR A 2 -9.00 12.63 -25.04
N PRO A 3 -9.91 12.33 -24.09
CA PRO A 3 -9.53 12.38 -22.68
C PRO A 3 -8.40 11.38 -22.47
N VAL A 4 -7.30 11.85 -21.87
CA VAL A 4 -6.24 10.95 -21.39
C VAL A 4 -6.92 10.02 -20.38
N PRO A 5 -6.81 8.69 -20.49
CA PRO A 5 -7.32 7.79 -19.47
C PRO A 5 -6.67 8.21 -18.15
N GLN A 6 -7.46 8.74 -17.23
CA GLN A 6 -6.97 8.98 -15.88
C GLN A 6 -6.71 7.61 -15.30
N ALA A 7 -5.45 7.33 -14.93
CA ALA A 7 -5.12 6.10 -14.23
C ALA A 7 -6.08 5.98 -13.02
N PRO A 8 -6.71 4.82 -12.81
CA PRO A 8 -7.64 4.64 -11.72
C PRO A 8 -6.94 4.98 -10.40
N VAL A 9 -7.59 5.79 -9.57
CA VAL A 9 -7.06 6.08 -8.23
C VAL A 9 -7.13 4.79 -7.43
N LEU A 10 -5.97 4.22 -7.10
CA LEU A 10 -5.89 3.04 -6.26
C LEU A 10 -6.11 3.45 -4.81
N HIS A 11 -7.08 2.86 -4.15
CA HIS A 11 -7.34 3.05 -2.72
C HIS A 11 -7.02 1.79 -1.95
N ALA A 12 -6.41 1.91 -0.76
CA ALA A 12 -6.15 0.78 0.10
C ALA A 12 -6.75 0.95 1.49
N ASP A 13 -7.57 -0.02 1.89
CA ASP A 13 -7.96 -0.19 3.28
C ASP A 13 -6.81 -0.86 4.03
N CYS A 14 -6.51 -0.41 5.25
CA CYS A 14 -5.36 -0.88 6.01
C CYS A 14 -5.79 -1.47 7.36
N ILE A 15 -5.15 -2.58 7.75
CA ILE A 15 -5.26 -3.14 9.10
C ILE A 15 -3.86 -3.26 9.67
N ALA A 16 -3.62 -2.61 10.82
CA ALA A 16 -2.36 -2.66 11.53
C ALA A 16 -2.55 -3.32 12.90
N ASP A 17 -1.89 -4.44 13.14
CA ASP A 17 -2.03 -5.18 14.39
C ASP A 17 -0.95 -4.80 15.43
N SER A 18 -1.12 -5.29 16.66
CA SER A 18 -0.19 -5.06 17.77
C SER A 18 1.17 -5.75 17.62
N ALA A 19 1.27 -6.79 16.78
CA ALA A 19 2.50 -7.54 16.54
C ALA A 19 3.36 -6.91 15.43
N GLY A 20 2.84 -5.90 14.73
CA GLY A 20 3.52 -5.23 13.62
C GLY A 20 3.19 -5.78 12.24
N GLY A 21 2.20 -6.66 12.15
CA GLY A 21 1.60 -7.03 10.88
C GLY A 21 0.82 -5.85 10.30
N LEU A 22 0.90 -5.68 8.99
CA LEU A 22 0.15 -4.69 8.25
C LEU A 22 -0.43 -5.35 7.00
N THR A 23 -1.74 -5.24 6.80
CA THR A 23 -2.39 -5.68 5.56
C THR A 23 -2.96 -4.50 4.81
N PHE A 24 -2.87 -4.55 3.48
CA PHE A 24 -3.41 -3.56 2.57
C PHE A 24 -4.39 -4.24 1.62
N ASP A 25 -5.65 -3.82 1.65
CA ASP A 25 -6.68 -4.24 0.71
C ASP A 25 -6.89 -3.16 -0.35
N VAL A 26 -6.23 -3.33 -1.48
CA VAL A 26 -6.25 -2.40 -2.62
C VAL A 26 -7.50 -2.66 -3.46
N ALA A 27 -8.33 -1.63 -3.64
CA ALA A 27 -9.43 -1.67 -4.60
C ALA A 27 -8.86 -1.55 -6.02
N ALA A 28 -8.91 -2.65 -6.78
CA ALA A 28 -8.41 -2.72 -8.14
C ALA A 28 -9.17 -3.78 -8.94
N ALA A 29 -9.74 -3.39 -10.08
CA ALA A 29 -10.36 -4.31 -11.02
C ALA A 29 -9.31 -4.82 -12.03
N GLY A 30 -9.33 -6.13 -12.32
CA GLY A 30 -8.60 -6.71 -13.45
C GLY A 30 -7.08 -6.84 -13.29
N ALA A 31 -6.60 -7.08 -12.06
CA ALA A 31 -5.18 -7.25 -11.80
C ALA A 31 -4.61 -8.54 -12.41
N THR A 32 -3.32 -8.52 -12.75
CA THR A 32 -2.57 -9.69 -13.21
C THR A 32 -1.73 -10.30 -12.09
N ASP A 33 -1.16 -11.48 -12.32
CA ASP A 33 -0.25 -12.17 -11.38
C ASP A 33 1.02 -11.37 -11.03
N ALA A 34 1.29 -10.26 -11.73
CA ALA A 34 2.43 -9.39 -11.49
C ALA A 34 2.11 -8.16 -10.61
N ALA A 35 0.87 -8.04 -10.10
CA ALA A 35 0.48 -6.92 -9.26
C ALA A 35 1.30 -6.86 -7.97
N ARG A 36 1.74 -5.65 -7.58
CA ARG A 36 2.52 -5.44 -6.36
C ARG A 36 2.24 -4.11 -5.68
N LEU A 37 2.42 -4.10 -4.37
CA LEU A 37 2.46 -2.90 -3.53
C LEU A 37 3.90 -2.67 -3.09
N VAL A 38 4.39 -1.44 -3.22
CA VAL A 38 5.75 -1.05 -2.84
C VAL A 38 5.67 0.02 -1.75
N LEU A 39 6.36 -0.22 -0.66
CA LEU A 39 6.65 0.79 0.36
C LEU A 39 8.03 1.37 0.10
N ARG A 40 8.13 2.69 -0.08
CA ARG A 40 9.40 3.41 -0.31
C ARG A 40 9.74 4.30 0.87
N HIS A 41 10.94 4.17 1.42
CA HIS A 41 11.37 5.05 2.51
C HIS A 41 11.58 6.48 1.99
N ARG A 42 11.05 7.48 2.70
CA ARG A 42 11.12 8.88 2.23
C ARG A 42 12.50 9.51 2.29
N GLU A 43 13.28 9.12 3.29
CA GLU A 43 14.58 9.73 3.59
C GLU A 43 15.75 8.81 3.20
N GLY A 44 15.46 7.71 2.50
CA GLY A 44 16.45 6.70 2.14
C GLY A 44 16.19 6.08 0.77
N HIS A 45 16.87 4.97 0.50
CA HIS A 45 16.78 4.24 -0.76
C HIS A 45 16.10 2.87 -0.59
N GLU A 46 15.66 2.56 0.62
CA GLU A 46 15.04 1.30 0.96
C GLU A 46 13.63 1.20 0.38
N GLU A 47 13.34 0.04 -0.19
CA GLU A 47 12.02 -0.32 -0.68
C GLU A 47 11.64 -1.72 -0.22
N VAL A 48 10.36 -1.94 0.04
CA VAL A 48 9.79 -3.26 0.31
C VAL A 48 8.68 -3.50 -0.68
N ALA A 49 8.85 -4.50 -1.55
CA ALA A 49 7.84 -4.93 -2.50
C ALA A 49 7.07 -6.13 -1.95
N LEU A 50 5.74 -6.04 -2.01
CA LEU A 50 4.80 -7.03 -1.51
C LEU A 50 3.92 -7.48 -2.68
N PRO A 51 3.75 -8.79 -2.90
CA PRO A 51 2.83 -9.27 -3.92
C PRO A 51 1.39 -8.86 -3.56
N LEU A 52 0.63 -8.43 -4.55
CA LEU A 52 -0.81 -8.19 -4.44
C LEU A 52 -1.54 -9.43 -4.94
N ALA A 53 -2.03 -10.25 -4.01
CA ALA A 53 -2.79 -11.45 -4.32
C ALA A 53 -4.29 -11.14 -4.42
N PRO A 54 -5.05 -11.83 -5.30
CA PRO A 54 -6.50 -11.70 -5.34
C PRO A 54 -7.15 -11.95 -3.96
N ALA A 55 -8.07 -11.07 -3.59
CA ALA A 55 -8.89 -11.16 -2.39
C ALA A 55 -10.39 -11.09 -2.76
N ALA A 56 -11.26 -10.98 -1.75
CA ALA A 56 -12.71 -10.92 -1.98
C ALA A 56 -13.12 -9.65 -2.76
N ALA A 57 -14.14 -9.79 -3.61
CA ALA A 57 -14.90 -8.66 -4.20
C ALA A 57 -14.06 -7.61 -4.95
N GLY A 58 -13.24 -8.02 -5.91
CA GLY A 58 -12.51 -7.07 -6.78
C GLY A 58 -11.42 -6.29 -6.04
N ARG A 59 -10.83 -6.91 -5.03
CA ARG A 59 -9.72 -6.36 -4.25
C ARG A 59 -8.50 -7.24 -4.37
N LEU A 60 -7.35 -6.63 -4.17
CA LEU A 60 -6.08 -7.30 -4.01
C LEU A 60 -5.55 -7.07 -2.61
N ARG A 61 -4.88 -8.06 -2.05
CA ARG A 61 -4.31 -7.98 -0.72
C ARG A 61 -2.79 -8.11 -0.77
N ALA A 62 -2.11 -7.15 -0.14
CA ALA A 62 -0.71 -7.28 0.24
C ALA A 62 -0.63 -7.42 1.76
N ALA A 63 0.23 -8.32 2.23
CA ALA A 63 0.53 -8.47 3.64
C ALA A 63 2.01 -8.16 3.86
N LEU A 64 2.29 -7.31 4.85
CA LEU A 64 3.61 -7.07 5.41
C LEU A 64 3.66 -7.77 6.77
N PRO A 65 4.26 -8.98 6.86
CA PRO A 65 4.44 -9.67 8.12
C PRO A 65 5.32 -8.86 9.09
N SER A 66 5.15 -9.09 10.39
CA SER A 66 5.99 -8.49 11.43
C SER A 66 7.47 -8.87 11.32
N SER A 67 7.77 -10.03 10.71
CA SER A 67 9.14 -10.52 10.48
C SER A 67 9.91 -9.76 9.41
N VAL A 68 9.22 -9.07 8.49
CA VAL A 68 9.88 -8.25 7.48
C VAL A 68 10.38 -6.98 8.15
N ALA A 69 11.68 -6.70 8.06
CA ALA A 69 12.25 -5.47 8.63
C ALA A 69 11.76 -4.24 7.85
N LEU A 70 11.28 -3.24 8.59
CA LEU A 70 10.94 -1.93 8.05
C LEU A 70 11.63 -0.90 8.97
N PRO A 71 12.75 -0.28 8.54
CA PRO A 71 13.41 0.76 9.32
C PRO A 71 12.46 1.86 9.78
N ARG A 72 12.78 2.45 10.94
CA ARG A 72 12.03 3.60 11.49
C ARG A 72 11.98 4.73 10.47
N GLY A 73 10.84 5.41 10.40
CA GLY A 73 10.65 6.53 9.50
C GLY A 73 9.32 6.46 8.74
N HIS A 74 9.24 7.24 7.67
CA HIS A 74 8.03 7.36 6.86
C HIS A 74 8.19 6.65 5.53
N TRP A 75 7.18 5.85 5.19
CA TRP A 75 7.17 5.01 4.01
C TRP A 75 5.99 5.36 3.13
N ASP A 76 6.24 5.72 1.88
CA ASP A 76 5.22 6.01 0.90
C ASP A 76 4.70 4.74 0.24
N ALA A 77 3.37 4.61 0.16
CA ALA A 77 2.73 3.48 -0.50
C ALA A 77 2.48 3.76 -1.99
N TRP A 78 2.96 2.83 -2.81
CA TRP A 78 2.76 2.79 -4.24
C TRP A 78 2.25 1.42 -4.67
N ALA A 79 1.56 1.33 -5.81
CA ALA A 79 1.14 0.04 -6.35
C ALA A 79 1.12 0.04 -7.88
N SER A 80 1.38 -1.12 -8.47
CA SER A 80 1.13 -1.43 -9.87
C SER A 80 0.23 -2.67 -9.92
N VAL A 81 -0.78 -2.66 -10.79
CA VAL A 81 -1.78 -3.75 -10.87
C VAL A 81 -1.58 -4.65 -12.10
N THR A 82 -0.70 -4.23 -13.01
CA THR A 82 -0.19 -5.04 -14.11
C THR A 82 1.35 -4.95 -14.18
N ALA A 83 1.97 -5.81 -14.99
CA ALA A 83 3.42 -5.82 -15.19
C ALA A 83 3.94 -4.61 -15.99
N GLU A 84 3.07 -4.03 -16.83
CA GLU A 84 3.41 -2.92 -17.72
C GLU A 84 3.12 -1.55 -17.07
N ASP A 85 2.35 -1.54 -15.99
CA ASP A 85 2.04 -0.32 -15.25
C ASP A 85 3.23 0.19 -14.45
N SER A 86 3.40 1.51 -14.48
CA SER A 86 4.26 2.19 -13.52
C SER A 86 3.62 2.20 -12.13
N ASP A 87 4.45 2.27 -11.09
CA ASP A 87 3.94 2.38 -9.73
C ASP A 87 3.18 3.70 -9.54
N HIS A 88 1.93 3.62 -9.08
CA HIS A 88 1.07 4.77 -8.78
C HIS A 88 0.95 5.00 -7.28
N ARG A 89 0.81 6.27 -6.85
CA ARG A 89 0.51 6.57 -5.45
C ARG A 89 -0.83 5.95 -5.07
N VAL A 90 -0.84 5.27 -3.94
CA VAL A 90 -2.06 4.73 -3.35
C VAL A 90 -2.70 5.80 -2.49
N ALA A 91 -3.99 6.03 -2.64
CA ALA A 91 -4.80 6.85 -1.75
C ALA A 91 -5.26 6.02 -0.53
N PRO A 92 -5.42 6.65 0.65
CA PRO A 92 -5.91 5.97 1.82
C PRO A 92 -7.40 5.59 1.66
N GLY A 93 -7.77 4.41 2.17
CA GLY A 93 -9.14 3.99 2.43
C GLY A 93 -9.44 4.00 3.93
N ALA A 94 -10.24 3.03 4.39
CA ALA A 94 -10.48 2.76 5.80
C ALA A 94 -9.20 2.30 6.51
N MET A 95 -9.03 2.69 7.77
CA MET A 95 -7.88 2.33 8.60
C MET A 95 -8.35 1.73 9.91
N ASP A 96 -8.01 0.46 10.14
CA ASP A 96 -8.18 -0.23 11.41
C ASP A 96 -6.80 -0.40 12.05
N VAL A 97 -6.49 0.48 13.01
CA VAL A 97 -5.16 0.56 13.61
C VAL A 97 -5.26 0.23 15.08
N HIS A 98 -4.60 -0.87 15.47
CA HIS A 98 -4.50 -1.21 16.88
C HIS A 98 -3.74 -0.11 17.64
N PRO A 99 -4.17 0.29 18.86
CA PRO A 99 -3.55 1.39 19.62
C PRO A 99 -2.04 1.22 19.89
N SER A 100 -1.59 -0.02 19.98
CA SER A 100 -0.19 -0.39 20.22
C SER A 100 0.59 -0.73 18.94
N ALA A 101 0.02 -0.50 17.76
CA ALA A 101 0.71 -0.76 16.50
C ALA A 101 1.93 0.17 16.37
N PHE A 102 3.09 -0.41 16.05
CA PHE A 102 4.32 0.35 15.78
C PHE A 102 4.51 0.69 14.30
N ARG A 103 3.70 0.08 13.41
CA ARG A 103 3.56 0.47 12.00
C ARG A 103 2.18 1.06 11.81
N VAL A 104 2.12 2.37 11.60
CA VAL A 104 0.86 3.12 11.58
C VAL A 104 0.59 3.62 10.17
N PRO A 105 -0.40 3.08 9.44
CA PRO A 105 -0.85 3.67 8.19
C PRO A 105 -1.50 5.02 8.46
N TYR A 106 -1.26 6.00 7.58
CA TYR A 106 -1.82 7.34 7.70
C TYR A 106 -1.98 8.02 6.34
N ALA A 107 -2.90 8.98 6.29
CA ALA A 107 -3.10 9.85 5.16
C ALA A 107 -2.11 11.03 5.19
N THR A 108 -1.39 11.26 4.10
CA THR A 108 -0.59 12.48 3.94
C THR A 108 -1.49 13.68 3.64
N ARG A 109 -0.93 14.90 3.77
CA ARG A 109 -1.62 16.12 3.37
C ARG A 109 -2.00 16.14 1.88
N GLN A 110 -1.26 15.40 1.05
CA GLN A 110 -1.52 15.28 -0.39
C GLN A 110 -2.58 14.20 -0.71
N GLY A 111 -3.18 13.56 0.30
CA GLY A 111 -4.18 12.52 0.10
C GLY A 111 -3.58 11.18 -0.32
N ASN A 112 -2.30 10.94 -0.04
CA ASN A 112 -1.65 9.65 -0.31
C ASN A 112 -1.56 8.80 0.96
N LEU A 113 -1.55 7.49 0.80
CA LEU A 113 -1.28 6.54 1.86
C LEU A 113 0.22 6.49 2.14
N SER A 114 0.55 6.42 3.42
CA SER A 114 1.91 6.19 3.92
C SER A 114 1.88 5.40 5.22
N VAL A 115 3.03 4.88 5.64
CA VAL A 115 3.20 4.13 6.88
C VAL A 115 4.30 4.79 7.70
N GLU A 116 4.01 5.07 8.96
CA GLU A 116 5.01 5.50 9.94
C GLU A 116 5.47 4.26 10.72
N CYS A 117 6.77 3.96 10.69
CA CYS A 117 7.37 2.92 11.53
C CYS A 117 8.09 3.57 12.71
N ARG A 118 7.68 3.21 13.94
CA ARG A 118 8.10 3.84 15.20
C ARG A 118 9.11 3.04 16.01
#